data_AF-A0A842MXR5-F1
#
_entry.id   AF-A0A842MXR5-F1
#
_cell.length_a   1.000
_cell.length_b   1.000
_cell.length_c   1.000
_cell.angle_alpha   90.00
_cell.angle_beta   90.00
_cell.angle_gamma   90.00
#
_symmetry.space_group_name_H-M   'P 1'
#
loop_
_entity.id
_entity.type
_entity.pdbx_description
1 polymer ?
#
loop_
_entity_poly.entity_id
_entity_poly.type
_entity_poly.pdbx_seq_one_letter_code
_entity_poly.pdbx_strand_id
1 'polypeptide(L)'
;MAPRLLTALEREALDMGLKLRPEFVAEETSVRPPILPGVSRRFGGTVKIPRAFLRIFSKDELRCIFLHEVAHVKFRHLLKDMAFAAVLLPFALALTWGNDLFFLPSIFAVGVIVLAFHRRFEFEADRFAADRVSREAMIDVLKKVKGRYGEGGLLNKISHPGVQKRIQRLRR
;
A
#
# COMPACT_ATOMS: atom_id res chain seq x y z
N MET A 1 12.79 15.15 -18.22
CA MET A 1 12.54 15.05 -16.76
C MET A 1 12.13 13.63 -16.34
N ALA A 2 11.11 13.02 -16.96
CA ALA A 2 10.61 11.68 -16.59
C ALA A 2 11.65 10.53 -16.63
N PRO A 3 12.54 10.41 -17.64
CA PRO A 3 13.50 9.28 -17.68
C PRO A 3 14.50 9.30 -16.53
N ARG A 4 15.03 10.48 -16.19
CA ARG A 4 15.97 10.65 -15.06
C ARG A 4 15.34 10.32 -13.71
N LEU A 5 14.04 10.60 -13.55
CA LEU A 5 13.31 10.25 -12.33
C LEU A 5 13.11 8.75 -12.20
N LEU A 6 12.69 8.06 -13.28
CA LEU A 6 12.54 6.60 -13.25
C LEU A 6 13.85 5.90 -12.90
N THR A 7 14.96 6.31 -13.52
CA THR A 7 16.28 5.75 -13.21
C THR A 7 16.69 6.00 -11.76
N ALA A 8 16.38 7.17 -11.20
CA ALA A 8 16.66 7.47 -9.80
C ALA A 8 15.83 6.60 -8.85
N LEU A 9 14.54 6.42 -9.12
CA LEU A 9 13.64 5.57 -8.34
C LEU A 9 14.02 4.08 -8.45
N GLU A 10 14.39 3.61 -9.64
CA GLU A 10 14.88 2.24 -9.85
C GLU A 10 16.16 1.98 -9.05
N ARG A 11 17.12 2.92 -9.10
CA ARG A 11 18.35 2.83 -8.29
C ARG A 11 18.03 2.79 -6.80
N GLU A 12 17.11 3.63 -6.33
CA GLU A 12 16.70 3.68 -4.93
C GLU A 12 16.06 2.36 -4.47
N ALA A 13 15.29 1.67 -5.33
CA ALA A 13 14.79 0.32 -5.03
C ALA A 13 15.90 -0.73 -5.03
N LEU A 14 16.84 -0.67 -5.97
CA LEU A 14 18.00 -1.56 -6.04
C LEU A 14 18.90 -1.45 -4.82
N ASP A 15 19.12 -0.24 -4.31
CA ASP A 15 19.86 0.02 -3.08
C ASP A 15 19.20 -0.64 -1.84
N MET A 16 17.91 -0.94 -1.93
CA MET A 16 17.16 -1.70 -0.92
C MET A 16 17.14 -3.22 -1.18
N GLY A 17 17.89 -3.69 -2.18
CA GLY A 17 17.93 -5.10 -2.58
C GLY A 17 16.69 -5.55 -3.37
N LEU A 18 15.90 -4.62 -3.90
CA LEU A 18 14.65 -4.90 -4.62
C LEU A 18 14.83 -4.60 -6.11
N LYS A 19 14.45 -5.53 -6.99
CA LYS A 19 14.49 -5.34 -8.45
C LYS A 19 13.16 -4.78 -8.95
N LEU A 20 12.77 -3.61 -8.45
CA LEU A 20 11.54 -2.93 -8.84
C LEU A 20 11.79 -1.89 -9.93
N ARG A 21 11.01 -1.97 -11.01
CA ARG A 21 11.07 -1.02 -12.14
C ARG A 21 9.88 -0.08 -12.10
N PRO A 22 10.08 1.23 -11.91
CA PRO A 22 9.00 2.19 -12.04
C PRO A 22 8.66 2.39 -13.53
N GLU A 23 7.38 2.43 -13.87
CA GLU A 23 6.91 2.63 -15.24
C GLU A 23 5.79 3.68 -15.27
N PHE A 24 5.90 4.65 -16.18
CA PHE A 24 4.88 5.67 -16.38
C PHE A 24 3.79 5.22 -17.35
N VAL A 25 2.57 5.02 -16.85
CA VAL A 25 1.40 4.57 -17.62
C VAL A 25 0.53 5.73 -18.11
N ALA A 26 -0.11 5.55 -19.27
CA ALA A 26 -0.77 6.61 -20.03
C ALA A 26 -2.17 7.04 -19.50
N GLU A 27 -2.83 6.24 -18.65
CA GLU A 27 -4.22 6.47 -18.25
C GLU A 27 -4.43 7.27 -16.96
N GLU A 28 -5.58 7.96 -16.91
CA GLU A 28 -6.20 8.72 -15.80
C GLU A 28 -6.68 7.85 -14.62
N THR A 29 -6.20 6.61 -14.50
CA THR A 29 -6.61 5.72 -13.42
C THR A 29 -5.70 5.87 -12.19
N SER A 30 -6.30 5.67 -11.02
CA SER A 30 -5.67 5.69 -9.69
C SER A 30 -4.34 4.94 -9.67
N VAL A 31 -3.41 5.37 -8.79
CA VAL A 31 -2.20 4.59 -8.48
C VAL A 31 -2.65 3.16 -8.19
N ARG A 32 -2.25 2.23 -9.06
CA ARG A 32 -2.47 0.82 -8.80
C ARG A 32 -1.23 0.34 -8.06
N PRO A 33 -1.39 -0.30 -6.88
CA PRO A 33 -0.26 -0.95 -6.24
C PRO A 33 0.36 -1.94 -7.22
N PRO A 34 1.65 -2.28 -7.06
CA PRO A 34 2.32 -3.24 -7.94
C PRO A 34 1.47 -4.51 -8.02
N ILE A 35 1.00 -4.83 -9.24
CA ILE A 35 0.39 -6.13 -9.53
C ILE A 35 1.50 -7.14 -9.25
N LEU A 36 1.31 -8.04 -8.27
CA LEU A 36 2.21 -9.16 -7.99
C LEU A 36 2.61 -9.83 -9.31
N PRO A 37 3.86 -9.70 -9.77
CA PRO A 37 4.36 -10.56 -10.81
C PRO A 37 4.86 -11.81 -10.11
N GLY A 38 3.97 -12.78 -9.94
CA GLY A 38 4.31 -14.18 -9.74
C GLY A 38 5.02 -14.54 -8.43
N VAL A 39 4.68 -15.73 -7.93
CA VAL A 39 5.26 -16.36 -6.74
C VAL A 39 6.74 -16.80 -6.96
N SER A 40 7.48 -16.22 -7.91
CA SER A 40 8.89 -16.57 -8.20
C SER A 40 9.58 -15.40 -8.92
N ARG A 41 10.84 -14.97 -8.71
CA ARG A 41 12.03 -15.44 -7.95
C ARG A 41 12.84 -14.18 -7.57
N ARG A 42 13.21 -13.92 -6.31
CA ARG A 42 14.19 -12.85 -5.93
C ARG A 42 13.82 -11.43 -6.47
N PHE A 43 12.63 -10.94 -6.07
CA PHE A 43 12.18 -9.52 -6.02
C PHE A 43 12.12 -8.70 -7.33
N GLY A 44 11.66 -9.25 -8.45
CA GLY A 44 11.31 -8.48 -9.65
C GLY A 44 9.88 -7.93 -9.61
N GLY A 45 9.63 -6.73 -10.17
CA GLY A 45 8.25 -6.24 -10.41
C GLY A 45 8.16 -4.81 -10.93
N THR A 46 7.01 -4.42 -11.48
CA THR A 46 6.80 -3.08 -12.03
C THR A 46 5.88 -2.26 -11.14
N VAL A 47 6.31 -1.05 -10.77
CA VAL A 47 5.46 -0.07 -10.07
C VAL A 47 4.91 0.90 -11.11
N LYS A 48 3.60 0.84 -11.35
CA LYS A 48 2.92 1.67 -12.36
C LYS A 48 2.55 3.03 -11.76
N ILE A 49 3.15 4.09 -12.28
CA ILE A 49 2.90 5.47 -11.84
C ILE A 49 2.12 6.18 -12.96
N PRO A 50 0.93 6.75 -12.70
CA PRO A 50 0.18 7.49 -13.71
C PRO A 50 0.97 8.72 -14.19
N ARG A 51 1.04 8.97 -15.51
CA ARG A 51 1.74 10.16 -16.05
C ARG A 51 1.17 11.48 -15.53
N ALA A 52 -0.12 11.52 -15.19
CA ALA A 52 -0.77 12.67 -14.57
C ALA A 52 -0.06 13.11 -13.28
N PHE A 53 0.59 12.18 -12.57
CA PHE A 53 1.25 12.47 -11.29
C PHE A 53 2.44 13.41 -11.46
N LEU A 54 3.10 13.39 -12.63
CA LEU A 54 4.19 14.32 -12.95
C LEU A 54 3.76 15.79 -12.98
N ARG A 55 2.46 16.06 -13.15
CA ARG A 55 1.89 17.42 -13.15
C ARG A 55 1.32 17.82 -11.79
N ILE A 56 1.14 16.86 -10.89
CA ILE A 56 0.41 17.04 -9.62
C ILE A 56 1.40 17.08 -8.44
N PHE A 57 2.41 16.22 -8.50
CA PHE A 57 3.33 15.96 -7.41
C PHE A 57 4.73 16.46 -7.74
N SER A 58 5.39 17.04 -6.73
CA SER A 58 6.79 17.40 -6.78
C SER A 58 7.68 16.15 -6.87
N LYS A 59 8.97 16.34 -7.11
CA LYS A 59 9.93 15.23 -7.15
C LYS A 59 9.94 14.43 -5.84
N ASP A 60 9.90 15.11 -4.69
CA ASP A 60 9.92 14.46 -3.38
C ASP A 60 8.59 13.79 -3.06
N GLU A 61 7.47 14.40 -3.43
CA GLU A 61 6.15 13.76 -3.29
C GLU A 61 6.02 12.50 -4.16
N LEU A 62 6.54 12.50 -5.38
CA LEU A 62 6.62 11.32 -6.25
C LEU A 62 7.51 10.22 -5.66
N ARG A 63 8.64 10.61 -5.04
CA ARG A 63 9.48 9.66 -4.29
C ARG A 63 8.74 9.09 -3.10
N CYS A 64 7.98 9.88 -2.34
CA CYS A 64 7.14 9.40 -1.25
C CYS A 64 6.11 8.36 -1.74
N ILE A 65 5.39 8.65 -2.82
CA ILE A 65 4.41 7.71 -3.41
C ILE A 65 5.11 6.40 -3.82
N PHE A 66 6.24 6.49 -4.54
CA PHE A 66 6.97 5.31 -4.97
C PHE A 66 7.47 4.50 -3.77
N LEU A 67 8.06 5.15 -2.77
CA LEU A 67 8.60 4.48 -1.59
C LEU A 67 7.52 3.87 -0.69
N HIS A 68 6.32 4.46 -0.68
CA HIS A 68 5.15 3.85 -0.05
C HIS A 68 4.83 2.51 -0.72
N GLU A 69 4.77 2.46 -2.06
CA GLU A 69 4.57 1.20 -2.80
C GLU A 69 5.72 0.19 -2.60
N VAL A 70 6.96 0.68 -2.59
CA VAL A 70 8.15 -0.14 -2.28
C VAL A 70 8.04 -0.75 -0.89
N ALA A 71 7.51 -0.03 0.10
CA ALA A 71 7.34 -0.55 1.45
C ALA A 71 6.41 -1.77 1.49
N HIS A 72 5.31 -1.77 0.71
CA HIS A 72 4.43 -2.93 0.61
C HIS A 72 5.15 -4.18 0.10
N VAL A 73 6.03 -4.02 -0.88
CA VAL A 73 6.86 -5.12 -1.39
C VAL A 73 7.92 -5.53 -0.38
N LYS A 74 8.66 -4.56 0.16
CA LYS A 74 9.78 -4.77 1.10
C LYS A 74 9.33 -5.52 2.34
N PHE A 75 8.23 -5.10 2.94
CA PHE A 75 7.68 -5.68 4.17
C PHE A 75 6.72 -6.83 3.92
N ARG A 76 6.56 -7.25 2.65
CA ARG A 76 5.77 -8.40 2.22
C ARG A 76 4.32 -8.33 2.72
N HIS A 77 3.71 -7.14 2.72
CA HIS A 77 2.36 -6.92 3.26
C HIS A 77 1.34 -7.88 2.66
N LEU A 78 1.35 -8.06 1.33
CA LEU A 78 0.45 -8.98 0.66
C LEU A 78 0.67 -10.46 1.04
N LEU A 79 1.93 -10.89 1.24
CA LEU A 79 2.19 -12.24 1.72
C LEU A 79 1.71 -12.43 3.18
N LYS A 80 1.88 -11.41 4.02
CA LYS A 80 1.37 -11.43 5.39
C LYS A 80 -0.16 -11.51 5.40
N ASP A 81 -0.84 -10.74 4.54
CA ASP A 81 -2.30 -10.81 4.40
C ASP A 81 -2.76 -12.21 3.95
N MET A 82 -2.09 -12.80 2.96
CA MET A 82 -2.35 -14.18 2.53
C MET A 82 -2.10 -15.19 3.66
N ALA A 83 -1.01 -15.06 4.41
CA ALA A 83 -0.69 -15.93 5.53
C ALA A 83 -1.73 -15.81 6.65
N PHE A 84 -2.15 -14.59 7.00
CA PHE A 84 -3.22 -14.37 7.96
C PHE A 84 -4.53 -15.00 7.50
N ALA A 85 -4.93 -14.80 6.23
CA ALA A 85 -6.13 -15.43 5.69
C ALA A 85 -6.04 -16.96 5.72
N ALA A 86 -4.89 -17.53 5.34
CA ALA A 86 -4.65 -18.97 5.32
C ALA A 86 -4.68 -19.63 6.72
N VAL A 87 -4.44 -18.86 7.78
CA VAL A 87 -4.53 -19.36 9.17
C VAL A 87 -5.88 -19.06 9.79
N LEU A 88 -6.37 -17.82 9.66
CA LEU A 88 -7.56 -17.35 10.35
C LEU A 88 -8.85 -17.95 9.79
N LEU A 89 -8.94 -18.19 8.47
CA LEU A 89 -10.14 -18.75 7.86
C LEU A 89 -10.35 -20.23 8.26
N PRO A 90 -9.35 -21.14 8.16
CA PRO A 90 -9.52 -22.51 8.65
C PRO A 90 -9.76 -22.56 10.16
N PHE A 91 -9.11 -21.69 10.92
CA PHE A 91 -9.33 -21.58 12.36
C PHE A 91 -10.79 -21.19 12.67
N ALA A 92 -11.34 -20.18 11.99
CA ALA A 92 -12.73 -19.80 12.14
C ALA A 92 -13.69 -20.94 11.76
N LEU A 93 -13.42 -21.67 10.67
CA LEU A 93 -14.23 -22.83 10.29
C LEU A 93 -14.17 -23.95 11.34
N ALA A 94 -12.99 -24.22 11.91
CA ALA A 94 -12.84 -25.22 12.96
C ALA A 94 -13.66 -24.86 14.22
N LEU A 95 -13.71 -23.58 14.61
CA LEU A 95 -14.53 -23.12 15.74
C LEU A 95 -16.04 -23.30 15.52
N THR A 96 -16.47 -23.39 14.27
CA THR A 96 -17.88 -23.53 13.88
C THR A 96 -18.29 -24.99 13.70
N TRP A 97 -17.37 -25.93 13.89
CA TRP A 97 -17.62 -27.34 13.66
C TRP A 97 -18.75 -27.87 14.56
N GLY A 98 -19.85 -28.30 13.93
CA GLY A 98 -21.03 -28.80 14.64
C GLY A 98 -21.89 -27.72 15.31
N ASN A 99 -21.64 -26.42 15.04
CA ASN A 99 -22.46 -25.33 15.57
C ASN A 99 -22.51 -24.10 14.65
N ASP A 100 -23.65 -23.94 13.96
CA ASP A 100 -23.88 -22.84 13.03
C ASP A 100 -24.01 -21.46 13.70
N LEU A 101 -24.32 -21.40 15.00
CA LEU A 101 -24.45 -20.13 15.75
C LEU A 101 -23.15 -19.33 15.73
N PHE A 102 -22.01 -20.02 15.70
CA PHE A 102 -20.69 -19.37 15.70
C PHE A 102 -20.19 -18.99 14.32
N PHE A 103 -20.90 -19.36 13.24
CA PHE A 103 -20.42 -19.15 11.87
C PHE A 103 -20.25 -17.68 11.53
N LEU A 104 -21.34 -16.91 11.57
CA LEU A 104 -21.32 -15.48 11.24
C LEU A 104 -20.39 -14.65 12.16
N PRO A 105 -20.42 -14.82 13.50
CA PRO A 105 -19.50 -14.11 14.39
C PRO A 105 -18.03 -14.41 14.10
N SER A 106 -17.68 -15.65 13.78
CA SER A 106 -16.29 -16.04 13.51
C SER A 106 -15.79 -15.44 12.20
N ILE A 107 -16.58 -15.49 11.12
CA ILE A 107 -16.23 -14.85 9.85
C ILE A 107 -16.09 -13.32 10.02
N PHE A 108 -17.01 -12.70 10.77
CA PHE A 108 -16.92 -11.27 11.07
C PHE A 108 -15.65 -10.92 11.85
N ALA A 109 -15.30 -11.71 12.87
CA ALA A 109 -14.09 -11.50 13.66
C ALA A 109 -12.81 -11.60 12.80
N VAL A 110 -12.73 -12.58 11.90
CA VAL A 110 -11.62 -12.70 10.94
C VAL A 110 -11.52 -11.45 10.07
N GLY A 111 -12.66 -10.98 9.53
CA GLY A 111 -12.71 -9.76 8.72
C GLY A 111 -12.18 -8.53 9.48
N VAL A 112 -12.57 -8.35 10.74
CA VAL A 112 -12.09 -7.24 11.60
C VAL A 112 -10.58 -7.34 11.84
N ILE A 113 -10.07 -8.55 12.10
CA ILE A 113 -8.64 -8.78 12.35
C ILE A 113 -7.82 -8.47 11.08
N VAL A 114 -8.21 -9.02 9.93
CA VAL A 114 -7.54 -8.76 8.65
C VAL A 114 -7.55 -7.27 8.33
N LEU A 115 -8.69 -6.59 8.52
CA LEU A 115 -8.81 -5.15 8.32
C LEU A 115 -7.86 -4.35 9.21
N ALA A 116 -7.68 -4.77 10.46
CA ALA A 116 -6.77 -4.12 11.40
C ALA A 116 -5.31 -4.26 10.93
N PHE A 117 -4.91 -5.41 10.37
CA PHE A 117 -3.56 -5.61 9.82
C PHE A 117 -3.33 -4.79 8.55
N HIS A 118 -4.26 -4.79 7.59
CA HIS A 118 -4.20 -3.94 6.40
C HIS A 118 -3.96 -2.46 6.77
N ARG A 119 -4.69 -1.94 7.77
CA ARG A 119 -4.52 -0.56 8.25
C ARG A 119 -3.15 -0.32 8.89
N ARG A 120 -2.56 -1.32 9.57
CA ARG A 120 -1.21 -1.21 10.12
C ARG A 120 -0.16 -1.13 9.01
N PHE A 121 -0.33 -1.90 7.94
CA PHE A 121 0.56 -1.90 6.78
C PHE A 121 0.61 -0.56 6.06
N GLU A 122 -0.53 0.13 5.95
CA GLU A 122 -0.59 1.50 5.42
C GLU A 122 0.22 2.48 6.27
N PHE A 123 0.13 2.40 7.61
CA PHE A 123 0.93 3.26 8.49
C PHE A 123 2.42 2.93 8.45
N GLU A 124 2.78 1.65 8.30
CA GLU A 124 4.16 1.21 8.13
C GLU A 124 4.75 1.74 6.81
N ALA A 125 3.98 1.68 5.72
CA ALA A 125 4.36 2.21 4.42
C ALA A 125 4.47 3.74 4.41
N ASP A 126 3.53 4.46 5.03
CA ASP A 126 3.59 5.92 5.20
C ASP A 126 4.85 6.37 5.93
N ARG A 127 5.13 5.73 7.07
CA ARG A 127 6.31 6.02 7.88
C ARG A 127 7.59 5.74 7.10
N PHE A 128 7.64 4.62 6.38
CA PHE A 128 8.80 4.24 5.58
C PHE A 128 9.16 5.26 4.50
N ALA A 129 8.16 5.80 3.81
CA ALA A 129 8.33 6.84 2.81
C ALA A 129 8.75 8.17 3.47
N ALA A 130 8.08 8.54 4.56
CA ALA A 130 8.36 9.76 5.31
C ALA A 130 9.78 9.80 5.90
N ASP A 131 10.26 8.68 6.45
CA ASP A 131 11.59 8.57 7.05
C ASP A 131 12.73 8.62 6.00
N ARG A 132 12.43 8.37 4.71
CA ARG A 132 13.41 8.40 3.61
C ARG A 132 13.44 9.70 2.82
N VAL A 133 12.31 10.39 2.75
CA VAL A 133 12.15 11.59 1.93
C VAL A 133 11.88 12.77 2.84
N SER A 134 10.63 12.92 3.29
CA SER A 134 10.24 13.84 4.34
C SER A 134 8.82 13.54 4.82
N ARG A 135 8.56 13.85 6.10
CA ARG A 135 7.20 13.75 6.67
C ARG A 135 6.28 14.75 5.99
N GLU A 136 6.78 15.95 5.71
CA GLU A 136 6.05 17.04 5.09
C GLU A 136 5.58 16.65 3.68
N ALA A 137 6.48 16.11 2.84
CA ALA A 137 6.11 15.67 1.50
C ALA A 137 5.09 14.52 1.54
N MET A 138 5.23 13.57 2.46
CA MET A 138 4.23 12.50 2.60
C MET A 138 2.87 13.02 3.06
N ILE A 139 2.84 13.97 4.00
CA ILE A 139 1.60 14.64 4.44
C ILE A 139 0.95 15.39 3.27
N ASP A 140 1.75 16.08 2.45
CA ASP A 140 1.24 16.83 1.30
C ASP A 140 0.76 15.93 0.18
N VAL A 141 1.40 14.79 -0.07
CA VAL A 141 0.86 13.70 -0.91
C VAL A 141 -0.53 13.31 -0.44
N LEU A 142 -0.69 12.99 0.86
CA LEU A 142 -1.96 12.55 1.41
C LEU A 142 -3.06 13.62 1.28
N LYS A 143 -2.74 14.90 1.51
CA LYS A 143 -3.67 16.02 1.28
C LYS A 143 -4.06 16.16 -0.19
N LYS A 144 -3.09 16.10 -1.11
CA LYS A 144 -3.32 16.23 -2.55
C LYS A 144 -4.15 15.07 -3.10
N VAL A 145 -3.88 13.85 -2.63
CA VAL A 145 -4.67 12.66 -2.97
C VAL A 145 -6.11 12.83 -2.47
N LYS A 146 -6.30 13.20 -1.20
CA LYS A 146 -7.64 13.45 -0.63
C LYS A 146 -8.40 14.55 -1.39
N GLY A 147 -7.74 15.66 -1.68
CA GLY A 147 -8.37 16.80 -2.34
C GLY A 147 -8.78 16.53 -3.79
N ARG A 148 -8.03 15.66 -4.52
CA ARG A 148 -8.29 15.37 -5.93
C ARG A 148 -9.14 14.13 -6.17
N TYR A 149 -8.94 13.09 -5.37
CA TYR A 149 -9.58 11.78 -5.58
C TYR A 149 -10.61 11.43 -4.50
N GLY A 150 -10.80 12.32 -3.51
CA GLY A 150 -11.66 12.06 -2.35
C GLY A 150 -11.11 10.95 -1.46
N GLU A 151 -11.95 10.43 -0.57
CA GLU A 151 -11.63 9.25 0.25
C GLU A 151 -11.99 7.93 -0.46
N GLY A 152 -12.42 8.00 -1.73
CA GLY A 152 -13.01 6.89 -2.48
C GLY A 152 -14.35 6.40 -1.89
N GLY A 153 -14.95 5.43 -2.58
CA GLY A 153 -16.20 4.77 -2.15
C GLY A 153 -16.01 3.92 -0.89
N LEU A 154 -17.12 3.33 -0.41
CA LEU A 154 -17.15 2.55 0.84
C LEU A 154 -16.04 1.49 0.93
N LEU A 155 -15.78 0.76 -0.17
CA LEU A 155 -14.74 -0.26 -0.25
C LEU A 155 -13.31 0.31 -0.05
N ASN A 156 -13.03 1.51 -0.55
CA ASN A 156 -11.74 2.18 -0.39
C ASN A 156 -11.52 2.69 1.05
N LYS A 157 -12.59 3.17 1.69
CA LYS A 157 -12.57 3.59 3.11
C LYS A 157 -12.43 2.42 4.08
N ILE A 158 -12.88 1.24 3.66
CA ILE A 158 -12.67 0.01 4.40
C ILE A 158 -11.19 -0.37 4.30
N SER A 159 -10.65 -0.52 3.09
CA SER A 159 -9.27 -0.98 2.85
C SER A 159 -8.18 -0.02 3.32
N HIS A 160 -8.37 1.31 3.20
CA HIS A 160 -7.41 2.31 3.66
C HIS A 160 -7.88 3.04 4.92
N PRO A 161 -6.99 3.28 5.92
CA PRO A 161 -7.33 4.14 7.03
C PRO A 161 -7.56 5.57 6.52
N GLY A 162 -8.52 6.27 7.15
CA GLY A 162 -8.84 7.65 6.77
C GLY A 162 -7.59 8.54 6.75
N VAL A 163 -7.49 9.38 5.72
CA VAL A 163 -6.31 10.23 5.46
C VAL A 163 -5.92 11.07 6.67
N GLN A 164 -6.90 11.59 7.42
CA GLN A 164 -6.65 12.35 8.65
C GLN A 164 -5.89 11.52 9.70
N LYS A 165 -6.23 10.24 9.84
CA LYS A 165 -5.56 9.32 10.79
C LYS A 165 -4.12 9.03 10.35
N ARG A 166 -3.88 8.88 9.05
CA ARG A 166 -2.53 8.73 8.46
C ARG A 166 -1.68 9.98 8.72
N ILE A 167 -2.24 11.16 8.46
CA ILE A 167 -1.57 12.45 8.75
C ILE A 167 -1.29 12.60 10.26
N GLN A 168 -2.25 12.28 11.13
CA GLN A 168 -2.05 12.36 12.58
C GLN A 168 -0.91 11.45 13.04
N ARG A 169 -0.80 10.25 12.46
CA ARG A 169 0.29 9.30 12.74
C ARG A 169 1.65 9.82 12.29
N LEU A 170 1.73 10.52 11.16
CA LEU A 170 2.97 11.12 10.64
C LEU A 170 3.43 12.36 11.43
N ARG A 171 2.52 13.03 12.14
CA ARG A 171 2.82 14.21 12.97
C ARG A 171 3.30 13.88 14.39
N ARG A 172 3.18 12.62 14.81
CA ARG A 172 3.70 12.14 16.09
C ARG A 172 5.14 11.67 15.92
#